data_AF-A0A2T5V1B7-F1
#
_entry.id   AF-A0A2T5V1B7-F1
#
_cell.length_a   1.000
_cell.length_b   1.000
_cell.length_c   1.000
_cell.angle_alpha   90.00
_cell.angle_beta   90.00
_cell.angle_gamma   90.00
#
_symmetry.space_group_name_H-M   'P 1'
#
loop_
_entity.id
_entity.type
_entity.pdbx_description
1 polymer ?
#
loop_
_entity_poly.entity_id
_entity_poly.type
_entity_poly.pdbx_seq_one_letter_code
_entity_poly.pdbx_strand_id
1 'polypeptide(L)'
;MSLGSAAAEAPPAPVKTARPWTFTRIAGYALMGFWIAMGLGLVAFLVSSFDPEFMAKYGAKFIKGLIVTIELVGLSVVLGALVSLPVAMGRLSSNKIIGRIAYSYVYFFRGTPLLAQVFLFYYGAGSFRPFLQDIGLWWLLRDAWGCALLTFTLNTSAYQAEILAGAIRNVPAGQIEAGKTLGLKRGVIFFRIVLPQALITALRPYGNEVILMLKGSAIVSIVTVFDLMGETRRIYSRTYDFQAYLWAAMLYIILVEGLRRVWDKLEARLTRHLKR
;
A
#
# COMPACT_ATOMS: atom_id res chain seq x y z
N MET A 1 -1.72 13.02 76.51
CA MET A 1 -3.02 12.38 76.16
C MET A 1 -3.10 12.39 74.64
N SER A 2 -2.78 11.26 74.00
CA SER A 2 -2.60 11.12 72.55
C SER A 2 -3.92 10.75 71.89
N LEU A 3 -4.54 11.69 71.16
CA LEU A 3 -5.65 11.38 70.26
C LEU A 3 -5.07 11.08 68.87
N GLY A 4 -4.97 9.78 68.56
CA GLY A 4 -4.53 9.29 67.27
C GLY A 4 -5.55 9.64 66.18
N SER A 5 -5.04 10.16 65.07
CA SER A 5 -5.77 10.31 63.82
C SER A 5 -6.10 8.93 63.26
N ALA A 6 -7.36 8.50 63.35
CA ALA A 6 -7.84 7.34 62.62
C ALA A 6 -7.83 7.67 61.12
N ALA A 7 -6.75 7.29 60.43
CA ALA A 7 -6.73 7.24 58.98
C ALA A 7 -7.75 6.18 58.55
N ALA A 8 -8.83 6.61 57.90
CA ALA A 8 -9.83 5.70 57.34
C ALA A 8 -9.14 4.79 56.32
N GLU A 9 -9.06 3.50 56.65
CA GLU A 9 -8.44 2.47 55.82
C GLU A 9 -9.21 2.36 54.50
N ALA A 10 -8.53 2.49 53.37
CA ALA A 10 -9.16 2.44 52.06
C ALA A 10 -9.83 1.06 51.86
N PRO A 11 -11.06 1.00 51.31
CA PRO A 11 -11.75 -0.28 51.15
C PRO A 11 -10.94 -1.25 50.29
N PRO A 12 -10.95 -2.55 50.63
CA PRO A 12 -10.16 -3.56 49.93
C PRO A 12 -10.51 -3.60 48.44
N ALA A 13 -9.47 -3.75 47.60
CA ALA A 13 -9.65 -3.84 46.16
C ALA A 13 -10.65 -4.95 45.82
N PRO A 14 -11.60 -4.72 44.89
CA PRO A 14 -12.61 -5.72 44.56
C PRO A 14 -11.95 -7.02 44.09
N VAL A 15 -12.41 -8.14 44.67
CA VAL A 15 -11.91 -9.48 44.33
C VAL A 15 -12.09 -9.69 42.83
N LYS A 16 -10.99 -9.95 42.11
CA LYS A 16 -11.04 -10.30 40.68
C LYS A 16 -11.75 -11.64 40.54
N THR A 17 -13.07 -11.64 40.36
CA THR A 17 -13.83 -12.86 40.10
C THR A 17 -13.43 -13.43 38.75
N ALA A 18 -13.29 -14.76 38.68
CA ALA A 18 -12.99 -15.45 37.43
C ALA A 18 -14.08 -15.12 36.41
N ARG A 19 -13.69 -14.50 35.29
CA ARG A 19 -14.65 -14.07 34.27
C ARG A 19 -15.27 -15.31 33.62
N PRO A 20 -16.62 -15.46 33.60
CA PRO A 20 -17.25 -16.67 33.09
C PRO A 20 -16.99 -16.87 31.59
N TRP A 21 -17.00 -18.14 31.18
CA TRP A 21 -16.92 -18.54 29.78
C TRP A 21 -18.24 -18.21 29.07
N THR A 22 -18.27 -17.07 28.39
CA THR A 22 -19.39 -16.70 27.51
C THR A 22 -19.26 -17.39 26.16
N PHE A 23 -20.39 -17.65 25.49
CA PHE A 23 -20.44 -18.23 24.15
C PHE A 23 -19.54 -17.48 23.15
N THR A 24 -19.48 -16.14 23.22
CA THR A 24 -18.60 -15.30 22.39
C THR A 24 -17.12 -15.64 22.56
N ARG A 25 -16.67 -16.00 23.78
CA ARG A 25 -15.27 -16.40 24.01
C ARG A 25 -14.99 -17.79 23.48
N ILE A 26 -15.91 -18.74 23.68
CA ILE A 26 -15.79 -20.09 23.13
C ILE A 26 -15.72 -20.03 21.61
N ALA A 27 -16.64 -19.28 20.98
CA ALA A 27 -16.63 -19.03 19.55
C ALA A 27 -15.33 -18.34 19.08
N GLY A 28 -14.83 -17.36 19.85
CA GLY A 28 -13.57 -16.70 19.57
C GLY A 28 -12.36 -17.65 19.60
N TYR A 29 -12.24 -18.48 20.64
CA TYR A 29 -11.16 -19.46 20.74
C TYR A 29 -11.29 -20.58 19.72
N ALA A 30 -12.51 -21.04 19.42
CA ALA A 30 -12.75 -22.03 18.37
C ALA A 30 -12.34 -21.49 16.99
N LEU A 31 -12.69 -20.24 16.68
CA LEU A 31 -12.28 -19.58 15.44
C LEU A 31 -10.76 -19.41 15.37
N MET A 32 -10.12 -18.96 16.46
CA MET A 32 -8.66 -18.85 16.52
C MET A 32 -7.98 -20.22 16.36
N GLY A 33 -8.49 -21.25 17.04
CA GLY A 33 -8.01 -22.62 16.94
C GLY A 33 -8.13 -23.15 15.53
N PHE A 34 -9.24 -22.89 14.85
CA PHE A 34 -9.44 -23.22 13.43
C PHE A 34 -8.37 -22.57 12.54
N TRP A 35 -8.13 -21.27 12.67
CA TRP A 35 -7.10 -20.58 11.89
C TRP A 35 -5.69 -21.08 12.18
N ILE A 36 -5.36 -21.38 13.44
CA ILE A 36 -4.06 -21.95 13.83
C ILE A 36 -3.89 -23.34 13.22
N ALA A 37 -4.89 -24.22 13.35
CA ALA A 37 -4.86 -25.56 12.79
C ALA A 37 -4.73 -25.53 11.26
N MET A 38 -5.45 -24.63 10.58
CA MET A 38 -5.35 -24.44 9.14
C MET A 38 -3.97 -23.93 8.72
N GLY A 39 -3.39 -22.99 9.49
CA GLY A 39 -2.03 -22.48 9.27
C GLY A 39 -0.96 -23.56 9.46
N LEU A 40 -1.06 -24.36 10.52
CA LEU A 40 -0.16 -25.50 10.77
C LEU A 40 -0.30 -26.57 9.69
N GLY A 41 -1.54 -26.87 9.27
CA GLY A 41 -1.82 -27.78 8.16
C GLY A 41 -1.21 -27.30 6.86
N LEU A 42 -1.27 -26.00 6.56
CA LEU A 42 -0.61 -25.41 5.40
C LEU A 42 0.92 -25.54 5.48
N VAL A 43 1.52 -25.26 6.64
CA VAL A 43 2.98 -25.41 6.82
C VAL A 43 3.40 -26.87 6.68
N ALA A 44 2.66 -27.81 7.29
CA ALA A 44 2.92 -29.24 7.15
C ALA A 44 2.81 -29.68 5.68
N PHE A 45 1.77 -29.23 4.97
CA PHE A 45 1.58 -29.48 3.54
C PHE A 45 2.72 -28.90 2.69
N LEU A 46 3.21 -27.71 3.02
CA LEU A 46 4.36 -27.09 2.34
C LEU A 46 5.64 -27.90 2.51
N VAL A 47 5.90 -28.40 3.71
CA VAL A 47 7.09 -29.21 4.02
C VAL A 47 7.00 -30.58 3.36
N SER A 48 5.83 -31.22 3.40
CA SER A 48 5.62 -32.54 2.78
C SER A 48 5.64 -32.49 1.26
N SER A 49 5.19 -31.39 0.67
CA SER A 49 5.10 -31.19 -0.78
C SER A 49 6.34 -30.50 -1.35
N PHE A 50 7.45 -30.44 -0.62
CA PHE A 50 8.66 -29.78 -1.09
C PHE A 50 9.40 -30.69 -2.07
N ASP A 51 9.35 -30.38 -3.37
CA ASP A 51 10.22 -30.98 -4.38
C ASP A 51 11.48 -30.12 -4.64
N PRO A 52 12.69 -30.58 -4.26
CA PRO A 52 13.94 -29.89 -4.53
C PRO A 52 14.26 -29.75 -6.03
N GLU A 53 13.87 -30.72 -6.86
CA GLU A 53 14.14 -30.70 -8.30
C GLU A 53 13.32 -29.62 -9.01
N PHE A 54 12.06 -29.45 -8.60
CA PHE A 54 11.21 -28.35 -9.05
C PHE A 54 11.87 -26.99 -8.77
N MET A 55 12.43 -26.80 -7.57
CA MET A 55 13.14 -25.57 -7.22
C MET A 55 14.43 -25.36 -8.00
N ALA A 56 15.23 -26.40 -8.22
CA ALA A 56 16.42 -26.32 -9.06
C ALA A 56 16.08 -25.88 -10.50
N LYS A 57 14.94 -26.35 -11.03
CA LYS A 57 14.50 -26.07 -12.40
C LYS A 57 13.83 -24.70 -12.57
N TYR A 58 13.03 -24.26 -11.60
CA TYR A 58 12.17 -23.08 -11.72
C TYR A 58 12.55 -21.91 -10.81
N GLY A 59 13.40 -22.11 -9.80
CA GLY A 59 13.78 -21.08 -8.83
C GLY A 59 14.28 -19.79 -9.48
N ALA A 60 15.15 -19.91 -10.50
CA ALA A 60 15.65 -18.75 -11.25
C ALA A 60 14.54 -17.95 -11.94
N LYS A 61 13.44 -18.59 -12.36
CA LYS A 61 12.29 -17.90 -12.98
C LYS A 61 11.47 -17.14 -11.94
N PHE A 62 11.26 -17.70 -10.76
CA PHE A 62 10.61 -16.99 -9.66
C PHE A 62 11.39 -15.73 -9.27
N ILE A 63 12.73 -15.81 -9.19
CA ILE A 63 13.57 -14.64 -8.90
C ILE A 63 13.47 -13.60 -10.02
N LYS A 64 13.47 -14.01 -11.30
CA LYS A 64 13.26 -13.08 -12.41
C LYS A 64 11.90 -12.38 -12.33
N GLY A 65 10.83 -13.14 -12.10
CA GLY A 65 9.48 -12.57 -11.93
C GLY A 65 9.41 -11.62 -10.73
N LEU A 66 10.06 -11.97 -9.62
CA LEU A 66 10.17 -11.11 -8.43
C LEU A 66 10.87 -9.78 -8.74
N ILE A 67 11.98 -9.81 -9.49
CA ILE A 67 12.69 -8.60 -9.93
C ILE A 67 11.75 -7.72 -10.77
N VAL A 68 11.07 -8.30 -11.76
CA VAL A 68 10.09 -7.57 -12.60
C VAL A 68 8.98 -6.96 -11.76
N THR A 69 8.46 -7.67 -10.75
CA THR A 69 7.46 -7.14 -9.81
C THR A 69 8.01 -5.94 -9.05
N ILE A 70 9.21 -6.03 -8.49
CA ILE A 70 9.85 -4.95 -7.73
C ILE A 70 10.14 -3.74 -8.62
N GLU A 71 10.65 -3.96 -9.82
CA GLU A 71 10.93 -2.90 -10.80
C GLU A 71 9.66 -2.17 -11.20
N LEU A 72 8.61 -2.91 -11.58
CA LEU A 72 7.33 -2.32 -11.98
C LEU A 72 6.73 -1.49 -10.85
N VAL A 73 6.60 -2.07 -9.66
CA VAL A 73 6.00 -1.40 -8.49
C VAL A 73 6.85 -0.22 -8.05
N GLY A 74 8.17 -0.39 -7.97
CA GLY A 74 9.10 0.66 -7.56
C GLY A 74 9.05 1.86 -8.50
N LEU A 75 9.13 1.62 -9.82
CA LEU A 75 9.05 2.69 -10.83
C LEU A 75 7.67 3.36 -10.82
N SER A 76 6.57 2.59 -10.75
CA SER A 76 5.23 3.16 -10.68
C SER A 76 5.01 4.03 -9.45
N VAL A 77 5.51 3.61 -8.28
CA VAL A 77 5.39 4.40 -7.04
C VAL A 77 6.19 5.70 -7.13
N VAL A 78 7.42 5.65 -7.67
CA VAL A 78 8.27 6.84 -7.82
C VAL A 78 7.70 7.82 -8.84
N LEU A 79 7.36 7.34 -10.04
CA LEU A 79 6.73 8.18 -11.06
C LEU A 79 5.36 8.69 -10.58
N GLY A 80 4.63 7.84 -9.87
CA GLY A 80 3.35 8.20 -9.27
C GLY A 80 3.49 9.29 -8.22
N ALA A 81 4.55 9.26 -7.41
CA ALA A 81 4.85 10.33 -6.46
C ALA A 81 5.09 11.66 -7.19
N LEU A 82 5.86 11.65 -8.29
CA LEU A 82 6.12 12.84 -9.10
C LEU A 82 4.83 13.41 -9.70
N VAL A 83 3.95 12.56 -10.23
CA VAL A 83 2.64 12.97 -10.78
C VAL A 83 1.67 13.40 -9.66
N SER A 84 1.78 12.81 -8.48
CA SER A 84 0.88 13.11 -7.36
C SER A 84 1.04 14.53 -6.83
N LEU A 85 2.25 15.12 -6.92
CA LEU A 85 2.52 16.48 -6.44
C LEU A 85 1.65 17.53 -7.14
N PRO A 86 1.66 17.67 -8.48
CA PRO A 86 0.77 18.61 -9.16
C PRO A 86 -0.70 18.28 -8.99
N VAL A 87 -1.08 16.99 -8.92
CA VAL A 87 -2.47 16.60 -8.68
C VAL A 87 -2.92 17.01 -7.27
N ALA A 88 -2.10 16.80 -6.24
CA ALA A 88 -2.39 17.22 -4.87
C ALA A 88 -2.48 18.75 -4.75
N MET A 89 -1.57 19.49 -5.40
CA MET A 89 -1.67 20.95 -5.48
C MET A 89 -2.97 21.40 -6.15
N GLY A 90 -3.39 20.72 -7.23
CA GLY A 90 -4.67 20.95 -7.86
C GLY A 90 -5.85 20.69 -6.92
N ARG A 91 -5.83 19.58 -6.17
CA ARG A 91 -6.84 19.21 -5.16
C ARG A 91 -6.94 20.21 -4.00
N LEU A 92 -5.90 20.98 -3.75
CA LEU A 92 -5.84 22.01 -2.71
C LEU A 92 -6.06 23.43 -3.26
N SER A 93 -6.15 23.58 -4.57
CA SER A 93 -6.28 24.88 -5.23
C SER A 93 -7.64 25.51 -4.97
N SER A 94 -7.66 26.83 -4.75
CA SER A 94 -8.89 27.63 -4.71
C SER A 94 -9.49 27.85 -6.10
N ASN A 95 -8.73 27.60 -7.18
CA ASN A 95 -9.22 27.71 -8.55
C ASN A 95 -10.15 26.53 -8.85
N LYS A 96 -11.44 26.83 -9.07
CA LYS A 96 -12.49 25.83 -9.33
C LYS A 96 -12.19 24.94 -10.54
N ILE A 97 -11.54 25.46 -11.58
CA ILE A 97 -11.23 24.68 -12.79
C ILE A 97 -10.14 23.66 -12.48
N ILE A 98 -9.01 24.10 -11.95
CA ILE A 98 -7.89 23.23 -11.58
C ILE A 98 -8.34 22.19 -10.54
N GLY A 99 -9.07 22.62 -9.52
CA GLY A 99 -9.61 21.76 -8.48
C GLY A 99 -10.56 20.70 -9.01
N ARG A 100 -11.42 21.04 -9.98
CA ARG A 100 -12.32 20.07 -10.65
C ARG A 100 -11.55 19.08 -11.51
N ILE A 101 -10.58 19.52 -12.31
CA ILE A 101 -9.76 18.62 -13.14
C ILE A 101 -9.04 17.60 -12.25
N ALA A 102 -8.38 18.07 -11.20
CA ALA A 102 -7.67 17.20 -10.26
C ALA A 102 -8.64 16.28 -9.50
N TYR A 103 -9.82 16.76 -9.12
CA TYR A 103 -10.86 15.93 -8.52
C TYR A 103 -11.35 14.83 -9.47
N SER A 104 -11.66 15.15 -10.72
CA SER A 104 -12.12 14.19 -11.73
C SER A 104 -11.07 13.12 -12.00
N TYR A 105 -9.80 13.51 -12.10
CA TYR A 105 -8.68 12.57 -12.22
C TYR A 105 -8.62 11.60 -11.03
N VAL A 106 -8.61 12.12 -9.80
CA VAL A 106 -8.56 11.30 -8.58
C VAL A 106 -9.79 10.40 -8.48
N TYR A 107 -10.97 10.93 -8.80
CA TYR A 107 -12.24 10.20 -8.78
C TYR A 107 -12.23 9.04 -9.77
N PHE A 108 -11.76 9.26 -10.99
CA PHE A 108 -11.69 8.21 -12.02
C PHE A 108 -10.74 7.08 -11.62
N PHE A 109 -9.50 7.41 -11.27
CA PHE A 109 -8.47 6.39 -11.00
C PHE A 109 -8.70 5.63 -9.70
N ARG A 110 -9.30 6.26 -8.68
CA ARG A 110 -9.65 5.58 -7.41
C ARG A 110 -11.03 4.92 -7.45
N GLY A 111 -11.90 5.36 -8.36
CA GLY A 111 -13.26 4.84 -8.51
C GLY A 111 -13.40 3.68 -9.49
N THR A 112 -12.35 3.36 -10.24
CA THR A 112 -12.35 2.26 -11.22
C THR A 112 -11.37 1.14 -10.83
N PRO A 113 -11.70 -0.14 -11.10
CA PRO A 113 -10.80 -1.24 -10.79
C PRO A 113 -9.47 -1.12 -11.55
N LEU A 114 -8.35 -1.32 -10.86
CA LEU A 114 -7.02 -1.28 -11.48
C LEU A 114 -6.89 -2.27 -12.66
N LEU A 115 -7.50 -3.45 -12.56
CA LEU A 115 -7.54 -4.42 -13.67
C LEU A 115 -8.22 -3.86 -14.92
N ALA A 116 -9.35 -3.16 -14.76
CA ALA A 116 -10.05 -2.54 -15.88
C ALA A 116 -9.21 -1.43 -16.53
N GLN A 117 -8.47 -0.66 -15.72
CA GLN A 117 -7.52 0.33 -16.23
C GLN A 117 -6.41 -0.35 -17.04
N VAL A 118 -5.81 -1.42 -16.53
CA VAL A 118 -4.75 -2.15 -17.24
C VAL A 118 -5.25 -2.69 -18.58
N PHE A 119 -6.47 -3.24 -18.62
CA PHE A 119 -7.09 -3.69 -19.85
C PHE A 119 -7.37 -2.54 -20.83
N LEU A 120 -7.86 -1.40 -20.34
CA LEU A 120 -8.12 -0.24 -21.17
C LEU A 120 -6.84 0.26 -21.86
N PHE A 121 -5.74 0.36 -21.11
CA PHE A 121 -4.46 0.78 -21.68
C PHE A 121 -3.86 -0.29 -22.59
N TYR A 122 -3.82 -1.55 -22.16
CA TYR A 122 -3.18 -2.61 -22.94
C TYR A 122 -3.94 -2.98 -24.22
N TYR A 123 -5.25 -3.23 -24.11
CA TYR A 123 -6.06 -3.61 -25.28
C TYR A 123 -6.59 -2.41 -26.05
N GLY A 124 -6.83 -1.26 -25.40
CA GLY A 124 -7.37 -0.06 -26.04
C GLY A 124 -6.34 0.81 -26.73
N ALA A 125 -5.06 0.80 -26.32
CA ALA A 125 -4.04 1.65 -26.95
C ALA A 125 -3.87 1.39 -28.46
N GLY A 126 -4.08 0.16 -28.91
CA GLY A 126 -4.00 -0.20 -30.33
C GLY A 126 -4.97 0.59 -31.23
N SER A 127 -6.17 0.91 -30.72
CA SER A 127 -7.18 1.69 -31.44
C SER A 127 -6.76 3.14 -31.70
N PHE A 128 -5.84 3.68 -30.89
CA PHE A 128 -5.33 5.05 -31.01
C PHE A 128 -3.90 5.10 -31.57
N ARG A 129 -3.39 4.00 -32.13
CA ARG A 129 -2.01 3.90 -32.59
C ARG A 129 -1.55 5.05 -33.49
N PRO A 130 -2.29 5.47 -34.55
CA PRO A 130 -1.83 6.55 -35.42
C PRO A 130 -1.59 7.86 -34.63
N PHE A 131 -2.56 8.26 -33.83
CA PHE A 131 -2.46 9.43 -32.96
C PHE A 131 -1.30 9.33 -31.95
N LEU A 132 -1.14 8.17 -31.31
CA LEU A 132 -0.05 7.93 -30.34
C LEU A 132 1.33 7.93 -30.99
N GLN A 133 1.44 7.54 -32.26
CA GLN A 133 2.67 7.63 -33.03
C GLN A 133 3.01 9.08 -33.39
N ASP A 134 2.02 9.87 -33.81
CA ASP A 134 2.21 11.28 -34.17
C ASP A 134 2.71 12.12 -32.99
N ILE A 135 2.18 11.87 -31.79
CA ILE A 135 2.62 12.55 -30.55
C ILE A 135 3.85 11.90 -29.88
N GLY A 136 4.44 10.87 -30.50
CA GLY A 136 5.65 10.21 -30.02
C GLY A 136 5.49 9.41 -28.72
N LEU A 137 4.27 9.00 -28.34
CA LEU A 137 3.99 8.20 -27.13
C LEU A 137 3.84 6.70 -27.40
N TRP A 138 3.83 6.28 -28.67
CA TRP A 138 3.66 4.87 -29.02
C TRP A 138 4.72 3.95 -28.40
N TRP A 139 5.95 4.43 -28.20
CA TRP A 139 7.02 3.61 -27.60
C TRP A 139 6.66 3.12 -26.19
N LEU A 140 5.86 3.88 -25.44
CA LEU A 140 5.43 3.55 -24.08
C LEU A 140 4.21 2.60 -24.07
N LEU A 141 3.38 2.65 -25.10
CA LEU A 141 2.11 1.91 -25.18
C LEU A 141 2.15 0.72 -26.15
N ARG A 142 3.32 0.42 -26.71
CA ARG A 142 3.51 -0.66 -27.68
C ARG A 142 3.55 -2.04 -27.02
N ASP A 143 4.05 -2.14 -25.80
CA ASP A 143 4.23 -3.41 -25.09
C ASP A 143 3.51 -3.42 -23.73
N ALA A 144 3.26 -4.63 -23.24
CA ALA A 144 2.52 -4.85 -22.01
C ALA A 144 3.15 -4.19 -20.78
N TRP A 145 4.48 -4.18 -20.70
CA TRP A 145 5.20 -3.62 -19.56
C TRP A 145 5.01 -2.11 -19.51
N GLY A 146 5.15 -1.42 -20.65
CA GLY A 146 4.95 0.03 -20.72
C GLY A 146 3.50 0.45 -20.41
N CYS A 147 2.52 -0.30 -20.91
CA CYS A 147 1.10 -0.12 -20.58
C CYS A 147 0.82 -0.31 -19.08
N ALA A 148 1.40 -1.36 -18.49
CA ALA A 148 1.27 -1.63 -17.06
C ALA A 148 1.93 -0.53 -16.23
N LEU A 149 3.16 -0.12 -16.55
CA LEU A 149 3.88 0.94 -15.86
C LEU A 149 3.08 2.23 -15.85
N LEU A 150 2.57 2.66 -17.02
CA LEU A 150 1.79 3.89 -17.12
C LEU A 150 0.50 3.81 -16.31
N THR A 151 -0.23 2.71 -16.43
CA THR A 151 -1.49 2.52 -15.71
C THR A 151 -1.28 2.55 -14.20
N PHE A 152 -0.29 1.81 -13.71
CA PHE A 152 0.05 1.75 -12.30
C PHE A 152 0.54 3.09 -11.77
N THR A 153 1.34 3.81 -12.56
CA THR A 153 1.79 5.17 -12.26
C THR A 153 0.60 6.10 -12.06
N LEU A 154 -0.35 6.12 -13.00
CA LEU A 154 -1.53 6.98 -12.94
C LEU A 154 -2.47 6.59 -11.78
N ASN A 155 -2.64 5.29 -11.55
CA ASN A 155 -3.44 4.79 -10.45
C ASN A 155 -2.85 5.23 -9.11
N THR A 156 -1.59 4.88 -8.84
CA THR A 156 -0.96 5.21 -7.57
C THR A 156 -0.80 6.71 -7.38
N SER A 157 -0.56 7.51 -8.43
CA SER A 157 -0.52 8.98 -8.27
C SER A 157 -1.84 9.56 -7.81
N ALA A 158 -2.98 8.98 -8.20
CA ALA A 158 -4.29 9.41 -7.71
C ALA A 158 -4.49 9.11 -6.22
N TYR A 159 -4.09 7.92 -5.76
CA TYR A 159 -4.12 7.57 -4.34
C TYR A 159 -3.14 8.40 -3.51
N GLN A 160 -1.90 8.53 -3.98
CA GLN A 160 -0.85 9.34 -3.36
C GLN A 160 -1.24 10.82 -3.28
N ALA A 161 -1.88 11.37 -4.32
CA ALA A 161 -2.32 12.76 -4.32
C ALA A 161 -3.44 13.02 -3.30
N GLU A 162 -4.38 12.09 -3.16
CA GLU A 162 -5.43 12.22 -2.15
C GLU A 162 -4.87 12.04 -0.73
N ILE A 163 -3.91 11.13 -0.53
CA ILE A 163 -3.20 10.98 0.74
C ILE A 163 -2.53 12.30 1.14
N LEU A 164 -1.76 12.90 0.23
CA LEU A 164 -1.06 14.17 0.49
C LEU A 164 -2.04 15.31 0.74
N ALA A 165 -3.05 15.46 -0.13
CA ALA A 165 -4.05 16.51 0.02
C ALA A 165 -4.85 16.35 1.31
N GLY A 166 -5.21 15.12 1.68
CA GLY A 166 -5.87 14.81 2.94
C GLY A 166 -5.00 15.14 4.15
N ALA A 167 -3.72 14.76 4.11
CA ALA A 167 -2.76 15.07 5.17
C ALA A 167 -2.56 16.58 5.37
N ILE A 168 -2.49 17.35 4.28
CA ILE A 168 -2.39 18.82 4.33
C ILE A 168 -3.66 19.44 4.92
N ARG A 169 -4.86 18.96 4.54
CA ARG A 169 -6.14 19.45 5.10
C ARG A 169 -6.30 19.13 6.59
N ASN A 170 -5.67 18.06 7.07
CA ASN A 170 -5.75 17.63 8.47
C ASN A 170 -4.81 18.43 9.40
N VAL A 171 -3.96 19.32 8.88
CA VAL A 171 -3.14 20.19 9.74
C VAL A 171 -4.05 21.20 10.47
N PRO A 172 -3.93 21.36 11.80
CA PRO A 172 -4.81 22.25 12.56
C PRO A 172 -4.79 23.69 12.05
N ALA A 173 -5.99 24.24 11.81
CA ALA A 173 -6.14 25.61 11.30
C ALA A 173 -5.47 26.67 12.20
N GLY A 174 -5.46 26.44 13.52
CA GLY A 174 -4.81 27.34 14.49
C GLY A 174 -3.31 27.58 14.22
N GLN A 175 -2.59 26.61 13.65
CA GLN A 175 -1.18 26.82 13.27
C GLN A 175 -1.04 27.76 12.07
N ILE A 176 -1.97 27.67 11.13
CA ILE A 176 -2.02 28.54 9.95
C ILE A 176 -2.43 29.95 10.38
N GLU A 177 -3.40 30.08 11.28
CA GLU A 177 -3.85 31.35 11.85
C GLU A 177 -2.76 32.02 12.68
N ALA A 178 -2.06 31.29 13.55
CA ALA A 178 -0.93 31.82 14.31
C ALA A 178 0.17 32.37 13.39
N GLY A 179 0.51 31.64 12.33
CA GLY A 179 1.47 32.12 11.34
C GLY A 179 1.04 33.41 10.64
N LYS A 180 -0.26 33.56 10.33
CA LYS A 180 -0.82 34.78 9.76
C LYS A 180 -0.74 35.96 10.74
N THR A 181 -1.06 35.73 12.02
CA THR A 181 -0.98 36.76 13.07
C THR A 181 0.45 37.25 13.29
N LEU A 182 1.45 36.37 13.14
CA LEU A 182 2.87 36.71 13.16
C LEU A 182 3.37 37.39 11.87
N GLY A 183 2.48 37.69 10.91
CA GLY A 183 2.84 38.36 9.66
C GLY A 183 3.63 37.48 8.67
N LEU A 184 3.66 36.16 8.86
CA LEU A 184 4.40 35.26 7.96
C LEU A 184 3.72 35.17 6.60
N LYS A 185 4.54 35.19 5.54
CA LYS A 185 4.06 34.98 4.16
C LYS A 185 3.43 33.58 4.02
N ARG A 186 2.37 33.46 3.20
CA ARG A 186 1.66 32.18 2.96
C ARG A 186 2.59 31.02 2.58
N GLY A 187 3.59 31.28 1.72
CA GLY A 187 4.58 30.26 1.35
C GLY A 187 5.44 29.80 2.52
N VAL A 188 5.80 30.71 3.44
CA VAL A 188 6.55 30.36 4.66
C VAL A 188 5.71 29.46 5.56
N ILE A 189 4.45 29.85 5.80
CA ILE A 189 3.50 29.03 6.57
C ILE A 189 3.37 27.63 5.95
N PHE A 190 3.20 27.57 4.62
CA PHE A 190 3.06 26.29 3.94
C PHE A 190 4.32 25.43 4.04
N PHE A 191 5.48 25.91 3.59
CA PHE A 191 6.70 25.09 3.49
C PHE A 191 7.36 24.80 4.84
N ARG A 192 7.23 25.68 5.83
CA ARG A 192 7.89 25.51 7.14
C ARG A 192 6.99 24.98 8.25
N ILE A 193 5.67 25.13 8.13
CA ILE A 193 4.72 24.70 9.17
C ILE A 193 3.86 23.56 8.67
N VAL A 194 3.07 23.79 7.61
CA VAL A 194 2.05 22.84 7.15
C VAL A 194 2.66 21.59 6.49
N LEU A 195 3.51 21.78 5.49
CA LEU A 195 4.05 20.69 4.66
C LEU A 195 4.84 19.67 5.48
N PRO A 196 5.78 20.04 6.37
CA PRO A 196 6.53 19.05 7.16
C PRO A 196 5.61 18.18 8.04
N GLN A 197 4.58 18.77 8.63
CA GLN A 197 3.63 18.03 9.48
C GLN A 197 2.72 17.13 8.65
N ALA A 198 2.25 17.61 7.50
CA ALA A 198 1.47 16.81 6.56
C ALA A 198 2.28 15.61 6.03
N LEU A 199 3.57 15.77 5.74
CA LEU A 199 4.41 14.66 5.29
C LEU A 199 4.58 13.59 6.37
N ILE A 200 4.66 13.97 7.64
CA ILE A 200 4.73 13.01 8.76
C ILE A 200 3.41 12.24 8.88
N THR A 201 2.26 12.91 8.79
CA THR A 201 0.95 12.24 8.90
C THR A 201 0.60 11.40 7.67
N ALA A 202 1.10 11.77 6.50
CA ALA A 202 0.93 11.02 5.26
C ALA A 202 1.75 9.71 5.21
N LEU A 203 2.79 9.57 6.04
CA LEU A 203 3.73 8.46 5.96
C LEU A 203 3.06 7.09 6.13
N ARG A 204 2.18 6.90 7.11
CA ARG A 204 1.49 5.61 7.28
C ARG A 204 0.57 5.26 6.10
N PRO A 205 -0.32 6.15 5.65
CA PRO A 205 -1.12 5.90 4.44
C PRO A 205 -0.26 5.62 3.20
N TYR A 206 0.88 6.30 3.03
CA TYR A 206 1.80 6.02 1.92
C TYR A 206 2.35 4.58 1.97
N GLY A 207 2.77 4.11 3.14
CA GLY A 207 3.24 2.73 3.28
C GLY A 207 2.16 1.70 2.92
N ASN A 208 0.93 1.95 3.37
CA ASN A 208 -0.20 1.11 3.00
C ASN A 208 -0.45 1.09 1.49
N GLU A 209 -0.37 2.24 0.83
CA GLU A 209 -0.53 2.35 -0.62
C GLU A 209 0.55 1.54 -1.36
N VAL A 210 1.82 1.63 -0.97
CA VAL A 210 2.89 0.85 -1.60
C VAL A 210 2.67 -0.66 -1.40
N ILE A 211 2.26 -1.09 -0.21
CA ILE A 211 1.96 -2.50 0.07
C ILE A 211 0.77 -2.99 -0.76
N LEU A 212 -0.28 -2.17 -0.90
CA LEU A 212 -1.44 -2.49 -1.74
C LEU A 212 -1.06 -2.57 -3.21
N MET A 213 -0.22 -1.65 -3.70
CA MET A 213 0.28 -1.66 -5.08
C MET A 213 1.12 -2.91 -5.36
N LEU A 214 1.96 -3.33 -4.42
CA LEU A 214 2.76 -4.56 -4.51
C LEU A 214 1.89 -5.82 -4.61
N LYS A 215 0.79 -5.89 -3.85
CA LYS A 215 -0.16 -7.00 -3.95
C LYS A 215 -0.98 -6.92 -5.24
N GLY A 216 -1.38 -5.71 -5.61
CA GLY A 216 -2.15 -5.41 -6.80
C GLY A 216 -1.38 -5.68 -8.09
N SER A 217 -0.04 -5.64 -8.08
CA SER A 217 0.77 -5.90 -9.27
C SER A 217 0.59 -7.27 -9.86
N ALA A 218 0.17 -8.27 -9.07
CA ALA A 218 -0.11 -9.62 -9.56
C ALA A 218 -1.11 -9.67 -10.73
N ILE A 219 -1.97 -8.66 -10.90
CA ILE A 219 -2.93 -8.59 -12.01
C ILE A 219 -2.26 -8.47 -13.38
N VAL A 220 -1.02 -7.97 -13.46
CA VAL A 220 -0.30 -7.77 -14.73
C VAL A 220 0.06 -9.09 -15.40
N SER A 221 0.09 -10.17 -14.64
CA SER A 221 0.18 -11.55 -15.13
C SER A 221 -0.92 -11.92 -16.14
N ILE A 222 -2.03 -11.18 -16.16
CA ILE A 222 -3.14 -11.39 -17.09
C ILE A 222 -2.86 -10.71 -18.45
N VAL A 223 -2.08 -9.64 -18.47
CA VAL A 223 -1.70 -8.89 -19.69
C VAL A 223 -0.28 -9.20 -20.14
N THR A 224 0.10 -10.48 -20.14
CA THR A 224 1.38 -11.00 -20.67
C THR A 224 2.68 -10.43 -20.06
N VAL A 225 2.60 -9.74 -18.92
CA VAL A 225 3.78 -9.37 -18.14
C VAL A 225 4.20 -10.57 -17.28
N PHE A 226 5.45 -10.99 -17.43
CA PHE A 226 6.04 -12.09 -16.65
C PHE A 226 6.59 -11.58 -15.31
N ASP A 227 5.70 -11.03 -14.49
CA ASP A 227 5.97 -10.72 -13.09
C ASP A 227 6.02 -12.03 -12.25
N LEU A 228 6.13 -11.93 -10.92
CA LEU A 228 6.12 -13.10 -10.04
C LEU A 228 4.91 -14.01 -10.30
N MET A 229 3.71 -13.42 -10.45
CA MET A 229 2.50 -14.19 -10.72
C MET A 229 2.45 -14.71 -12.17
N GLY A 230 2.97 -13.95 -13.13
CA GLY A 230 3.10 -14.34 -14.53
C GLY A 230 3.99 -15.57 -14.73
N GLU A 231 5.17 -15.59 -14.11
CA GLU A 231 6.05 -16.76 -14.13
C GLU A 231 5.43 -17.95 -13.38
N THR A 232 4.73 -17.70 -12.26
CA THR A 232 3.99 -18.74 -11.54
C THR A 232 2.96 -19.42 -12.43
N ARG A 233 2.11 -18.64 -13.11
CA ARG A 233 1.08 -19.14 -14.03
C ARG A 233 1.68 -19.90 -15.21
N ARG A 234 2.83 -19.43 -15.71
CA ARG A 234 3.57 -20.08 -16.80
C ARG A 234 4.18 -21.42 -16.39
N ILE A 235 4.67 -21.54 -15.16
CA ILE A 235 5.20 -22.79 -14.62
C ILE A 235 4.05 -23.77 -14.39
N TYR A 236 2.97 -23.31 -13.76
CA TYR A 236 1.78 -24.12 -13.51
C TYR A 236 1.16 -24.64 -14.81
N SER A 237 1.04 -23.82 -15.85
CA SER A 237 0.45 -24.27 -17.12
C SER A 237 1.26 -25.35 -17.86
N ARG A 238 2.52 -25.55 -17.48
CA ARG A 238 3.41 -26.57 -18.06
C ARG A 238 3.55 -27.82 -17.20
N THR A 239 3.40 -27.67 -15.89
CA THR A 239 3.65 -28.74 -14.91
C THR A 239 2.36 -29.28 -14.32
N TYR A 240 1.29 -28.48 -14.31
CA TYR A 240 0.06 -28.68 -13.54
C TYR A 240 0.31 -28.88 -12.03
N ASP A 241 1.48 -28.44 -11.56
CA ASP A 241 1.91 -28.61 -10.18
C ASP A 241 1.56 -27.38 -9.34
N PHE A 242 0.66 -27.58 -8.38
CA PHE A 242 0.20 -26.54 -7.46
C PHE A 242 1.32 -25.96 -6.58
N GLN A 243 2.44 -26.68 -6.43
CA GLN A 243 3.64 -26.20 -5.73
C GLN A 243 4.10 -24.84 -6.29
N ALA A 244 3.87 -24.54 -7.58
CA ALA A 244 4.17 -23.23 -8.16
C ALA A 244 3.50 -22.06 -7.40
N TYR A 245 2.21 -22.19 -7.07
CA TYR A 245 1.45 -21.15 -6.36
C TYR A 245 1.84 -21.03 -4.89
N LEU A 246 2.24 -22.14 -4.27
CA LEU A 246 2.75 -22.15 -2.90
C LEU A 246 4.03 -21.33 -2.78
N TRP A 247 4.97 -21.50 -3.72
CA TRP A 247 6.20 -20.71 -3.77
C TRP A 247 5.94 -19.24 -4.04
N ALA A 248 5.04 -18.94 -4.98
CA ALA A 248 4.64 -17.57 -5.25
C ALA A 248 4.06 -16.90 -4.00
N ALA A 249 3.15 -17.58 -3.29
CA ALA A 249 2.53 -17.08 -2.06
C ALA A 249 3.59 -16.82 -0.97
N MET A 250 4.53 -17.74 -0.78
CA MET A 250 5.64 -17.57 0.17
C MET A 250 6.50 -16.35 -0.19
N LEU A 251 6.89 -16.20 -1.45
CA LEU A 251 7.68 -15.06 -1.93
C LEU A 251 6.93 -13.73 -1.77
N TYR A 252 5.62 -13.69 -2.07
CA TYR A 252 4.79 -12.51 -1.82
C TYR A 252 4.71 -12.16 -0.34
N ILE A 253 4.56 -13.15 0.55
CA ILE A 253 4.55 -12.91 2.01
C ILE A 253 5.90 -12.34 2.47
N ILE A 254 7.01 -12.93 2.06
CA ILE A 254 8.36 -12.45 2.39
C ILE A 254 8.54 -11.01 1.89
N LEU A 255 8.14 -10.73 0.66
CA LEU A 255 8.28 -9.41 0.05
C LEU A 255 7.42 -8.35 0.74
N VAL A 256 6.15 -8.65 1.00
CA VAL A 256 5.20 -7.76 1.69
C VAL A 256 5.65 -7.49 3.12
N GLU A 257 6.03 -8.54 3.87
CA GLU A 257 6.47 -8.41 5.26
C GLU A 257 7.82 -7.69 5.35
N GLY A 258 8.74 -7.97 4.43
CA GLY A 258 10.01 -7.26 4.30
C GLY A 258 9.79 -5.77 4.07
N LEU A 259 8.96 -5.41 3.07
CA LEU A 259 8.60 -4.03 2.78
C LEU A 259 7.93 -3.34 3.98
N ARG A 260 6.98 -4.01 4.63
CA ARG A 260 6.28 -3.50 5.81
C ARG A 260 7.24 -3.20 6.95
N ARG A 261 8.15 -4.13 7.29
CA ARG A 261 9.14 -3.92 8.35
C ARG A 261 10.10 -2.77 8.04
N VAL A 262 10.53 -2.65 6.78
CA VAL A 262 11.34 -1.53 6.33
C VAL A 262 10.56 -0.22 6.52
N TRP A 263 9.29 -0.18 6.11
CA TRP A 263 8.43 0.99 6.27
C TRP A 263 8.23 1.36 7.74
N ASP A 264 7.87 0.39 8.59
CA ASP A 264 7.65 0.60 10.03
C ASP A 264 8.91 1.15 10.72
N LYS A 265 10.10 0.66 10.33
CA LYS A 265 11.37 1.17 10.84
C LYS A 265 11.65 2.61 10.39
N LEU A 266 11.33 2.95 9.14
CA LEU A 266 11.44 4.31 8.62
C LEU A 266 10.44 5.25 9.33
N GLU A 267 9.18 4.83 9.50
CA GLU A 267 8.15 5.56 10.25
C GLU A 267 8.57 5.80 11.69
N ALA A 268 9.06 4.77 12.39
CA ALA A 268 9.52 4.90 13.77
C ALA A 268 10.70 5.87 13.90
N ARG A 269 11.63 5.87 12.94
CA ARG A 269 12.78 6.78 12.94
C ARG A 269 12.36 8.23 12.72
N LEU A 270 11.44 8.48 11.80
CA LEU A 270 10.95 9.84 11.49
C LEU A 270 10.05 10.39 12.60
N THR A 271 9.21 9.54 13.21
CA THR A 271 8.25 9.94 14.25
C THR A 271 8.82 9.89 15.68
N ARG A 272 10.12 9.62 15.85
CA ARG A 272 10.76 9.52 17.18
C ARG A 272 10.52 10.73 18.09
N HIS A 273 10.34 11.92 17.51
CA HIS A 273 10.12 13.16 18.25
C HIS A 273 8.67 13.34 18.73
N LEU A 274 7.73 12.48 18.28
CA LEU A 274 6.31 12.54 18.64
C LEU A 274 5.95 11.62 19.82
N LYS A 275 6.77 10.60 20.10
CA LYS A 275 6.58 9.71 21.26
C LYS A 275 7.22 10.36 22.49
N ARG A 276 6.41 11.05 23.29
CA ARG A 276 6.74 11.43 24.68
C ARG A 276 5.99 10.54 25.64
#